data_AF-A0A9P5PGF1-F1
#
_entry.id   AF-A0A9P5PGF1-F1
#
_cell.length_a   1.000
_cell.length_b   1.000
_cell.length_c   1.000
_cell.angle_alpha   90.00
_cell.angle_beta   90.00
_cell.angle_gamma   90.00
#
_symmetry.space_group_name_H-M   'P 1'
#
loop_
_entity.id
_entity.type
_entity.pdbx_description
1 polymer ?
#
loop_
_entity_poly.entity_id
_entity_poly.type
_entity_poly.pdbx_seq_one_letter_code
_entity_poly.pdbx_strand_id
1 'polypeptide(L)'
;MMTAFSRLSKFLLVTSSVLVAQFHGVSAVCASGQMAVGTAFFQQFTGPSGSFNVYSGFEMTTNCALIAQSTSTQNENQMCNHSGWPNGASITCNSNHEPISAVDTIGQHWTCSPTNDQSCNTGGSGGRFQVLACCNRA
;
A
#
# COMPACT_ATOMS: atom_id res chain seq x y z
N MET A 1 -76.59 19.46 -1.93
CA MET A 1 -75.44 20.36 -2.14
C MET A 1 -74.40 19.99 -1.07
N MET A 2 -73.36 19.28 -1.47
CA MET A 2 -72.37 18.66 -0.58
C MET A 2 -71.38 19.72 -0.04
N THR A 3 -71.06 19.58 1.24
CA THR A 3 -69.96 20.23 1.96
C THR A 3 -68.60 19.77 1.40
N ALA A 4 -67.62 20.68 1.37
CA ALA A 4 -66.21 20.27 1.37
C ALA A 4 -65.33 21.33 2.05
N PHE A 5 -64.58 20.83 3.04
CA PHE A 5 -63.72 21.51 3.99
C PHE A 5 -62.43 22.02 3.33
N SER A 6 -61.98 23.20 3.75
CA SER A 6 -60.63 23.72 3.48
C SER A 6 -59.61 22.98 4.36
N ARG A 7 -58.61 22.35 3.72
CA ARG A 7 -57.39 21.86 4.38
C ARG A 7 -56.18 22.38 3.62
N LEU A 8 -55.46 23.32 4.25
CA LEU A 8 -54.11 23.71 3.85
C LEU A 8 -53.21 22.47 3.85
N SER A 9 -52.75 22.08 2.65
CA SER A 9 -51.84 20.96 2.49
C SER A 9 -50.40 21.47 2.47
N LYS A 10 -49.66 21.17 3.54
CA LYS A 10 -48.20 21.29 3.61
C LYS A 10 -47.62 20.22 2.70
N PHE A 11 -47.04 20.59 1.56
CA PHE A 11 -46.24 19.66 0.77
C PHE A 11 -44.75 19.98 0.83
N LEU A 12 -44.03 18.89 1.07
CA LEU A 12 -42.65 18.78 1.53
C LEU A 12 -41.60 19.37 0.58
N LEU A 13 -40.55 19.87 1.21
CA LEU A 13 -39.21 20.10 0.67
C LEU A 13 -38.67 18.82 -0.01
N VAL A 14 -38.30 18.93 -1.29
CA VAL A 14 -37.44 17.94 -1.96
C VAL A 14 -36.06 18.59 -2.10
N THR A 15 -35.23 18.46 -1.07
CA THR A 15 -33.80 18.73 -1.16
C THR A 15 -33.12 17.49 -1.72
N SER A 16 -32.94 17.43 -3.04
CA SER A 16 -32.07 16.45 -3.69
C SER A 16 -30.63 16.69 -3.22
N SER A 17 -30.23 16.00 -2.16
CA SER A 17 -28.82 15.88 -1.77
C SER A 17 -28.19 14.91 -2.76
N VAL A 18 -27.56 15.44 -3.80
CA VAL A 18 -26.63 14.66 -4.62
C VAL A 18 -25.50 14.25 -3.68
N LEU A 19 -25.55 13.02 -3.18
CA LEU A 19 -24.42 12.38 -2.53
C LEU A 19 -23.33 12.26 -3.59
N VAL A 20 -22.46 13.28 -3.66
CA VAL A 20 -21.18 13.14 -4.33
C VAL A 20 -20.40 12.16 -3.47
N ALA A 21 -20.51 10.88 -3.79
CA ALA A 21 -19.60 9.87 -3.26
C ALA A 21 -18.20 10.29 -3.73
N GLN A 22 -17.45 10.92 -2.83
CA GLN A 22 -16.03 11.17 -3.01
C GLN A 22 -15.36 9.80 -2.96
N PHE A 23 -15.32 9.12 -4.10
CA PHE A 23 -14.39 8.03 -4.30
C PHE A 23 -13.00 8.64 -4.23
N HIS A 24 -12.39 8.56 -3.05
CA HIS A 24 -10.95 8.67 -2.93
C HIS A 24 -10.41 7.51 -3.77
N GLY A 25 -10.16 7.77 -5.05
CA GLY A 25 -9.53 6.81 -5.93
C GLY A 25 -8.17 6.51 -5.33
N VAL A 26 -8.07 5.40 -4.61
CA VAL A 26 -6.78 4.86 -4.21
C VAL A 26 -6.11 4.51 -5.53
N SER A 27 -5.11 5.29 -5.92
CA SER A 27 -4.32 5.00 -7.11
C SER A 27 -3.65 3.64 -6.88
N ALA A 28 -4.09 2.65 -7.63
CA ALA A 28 -3.58 1.31 -7.51
C ALA A 28 -2.16 1.26 -8.10
N VAL A 29 -1.14 0.90 -7.32
CA VAL A 29 0.26 0.87 -7.77
C VAL A 29 0.56 -0.28 -8.74
N CYS A 30 -0.28 -1.31 -8.74
CA CYS A 30 -0.19 -2.49 -9.58
C CYS A 30 -1.57 -2.86 -10.11
N ALA A 31 -1.61 -3.70 -11.14
CA ALA A 31 -2.88 -4.18 -11.71
C ALA A 31 -3.67 -5.03 -10.69
N SER A 32 -4.99 -5.07 -10.84
CA SER A 32 -5.86 -5.86 -9.95
C SER A 32 -5.39 -7.31 -9.83
N GLY A 33 -5.31 -7.82 -8.60
CA GLY A 33 -4.83 -9.17 -8.30
C GLY A 33 -3.31 -9.31 -8.23
N GLN A 34 -2.55 -8.24 -8.47
CA GLN A 34 -1.10 -8.22 -8.24
C GLN A 34 -0.76 -7.80 -6.80
N MET A 35 0.50 -8.06 -6.43
CA MET A 35 1.12 -7.59 -5.20
C MET A 35 2.23 -6.61 -5.56
N ALA A 36 2.35 -5.48 -4.85
CA ALA A 36 3.50 -4.60 -4.95
C ALA A 36 4.55 -5.01 -3.93
N VAL A 37 5.82 -4.93 -4.31
CA VAL A 37 6.95 -5.20 -3.42
C VAL A 37 7.98 -4.07 -3.51
N GLY A 38 8.73 -3.90 -2.44
CA GLY A 38 9.73 -2.85 -2.40
C GLY A 38 10.46 -2.73 -1.07
N THR A 39 11.15 -1.60 -0.93
CA THR A 39 11.96 -1.28 0.24
C THR A 39 11.33 -0.14 1.03
N ALA A 40 11.26 -0.30 2.34
CA ALA A 40 10.91 0.76 3.27
C ALA A 40 12.17 1.15 4.03
N PHE A 41 12.46 2.46 4.09
CA PHE A 41 13.54 2.99 4.89
C PHE A 41 13.05 4.05 5.86
N PHE A 42 13.67 4.10 7.04
CA PHE A 42 13.37 5.06 8.11
C PHE A 42 14.67 5.62 8.67
N GLN A 43 14.70 6.91 9.00
CA GLN A 43 15.85 7.54 9.64
C GLN A 43 15.68 7.48 11.16
N GLN A 44 16.52 6.70 11.82
CA GLN A 44 16.53 6.58 13.28
C GLN A 44 17.49 7.59 13.90
N PHE A 45 16.97 8.45 14.77
CA PHE A 45 17.76 9.41 15.54
C PHE A 45 18.39 8.74 16.77
N THR A 46 19.68 8.94 16.97
CA THR A 46 20.45 8.45 18.12
C THR A 46 20.85 9.56 19.09
N GLY A 47 20.51 10.82 18.77
CA GLY A 47 20.78 11.98 19.60
C GLY A 47 20.75 13.28 18.81
N PRO A 48 21.14 14.42 19.41
CA PRO A 48 21.04 15.75 18.80
C PRO A 48 21.82 15.93 17.50
N SER A 49 22.78 15.05 17.21
CA SER A 49 23.66 15.13 16.04
C SER A 49 23.85 13.78 15.35
N GLY A 50 23.09 12.76 15.76
CA GLY A 50 23.28 11.39 15.31
C GLY A 50 22.02 10.83 14.69
N SER A 51 22.14 10.27 13.49
CA SER A 51 21.09 9.46 12.88
C SER A 51 21.70 8.39 11.98
N PHE A 52 20.95 7.33 11.73
CA PHE A 52 21.28 6.32 10.72
C PHE A 52 20.00 5.83 10.04
N ASN A 53 20.13 5.25 8.85
CA ASN A 53 19.00 4.66 8.15
C ASN A 53 18.81 3.20 8.56
N VAL A 54 17.55 2.81 8.74
CA VAL A 54 17.13 1.42 8.80
C VAL A 54 16.30 1.10 7.57
N TYR A 55 16.42 -0.13 7.11
CA TYR A 55 15.84 -0.64 5.87
C TYR A 55 15.10 -1.94 6.15
N SER A 56 14.00 -2.14 5.44
CA SER A 56 13.18 -3.34 5.47
C SER A 56 12.59 -3.59 4.09
N GLY A 57 12.28 -4.84 3.76
CA GLY A 57 11.43 -5.16 2.62
C GLY A 57 9.96 -5.10 3.00
N PHE A 58 9.09 -4.88 2.02
CA PHE A 58 7.66 -5.01 2.21
C PHE A 58 6.95 -5.71 1.04
N GLU A 59 5.81 -6.29 1.36
CA GLU A 59 4.76 -6.71 0.44
C GLU A 59 3.53 -5.86 0.70
N MET A 60 2.86 -5.38 -0.35
CA MET A 60 1.63 -4.61 -0.22
C MET A 60 0.62 -4.98 -1.31
N THR A 61 -0.65 -4.76 -1.00
CA THR A 61 -1.72 -4.83 -1.99
C THR A 61 -1.58 -3.70 -3.02
N THR A 62 -2.29 -3.83 -4.14
CA THR A 62 -2.39 -2.77 -5.15
C THR A 62 -2.85 -1.43 -4.57
N ASN A 63 -3.62 -1.45 -3.47
CA ASN A 63 -4.19 -0.27 -2.83
C ASN A 63 -3.34 0.23 -1.65
N CYS A 64 -2.03 0.00 -1.69
CA CYS A 64 -1.04 0.44 -0.69
C CYS A 64 -1.20 -0.15 0.72
N ALA A 65 -2.07 -1.14 0.93
CA ALA A 65 -2.19 -1.80 2.23
C ALA A 65 -1.04 -2.81 2.41
N LEU A 66 -0.29 -2.68 3.50
CA LEU A 66 0.83 -3.56 3.84
C LEU A 66 0.33 -4.99 4.13
N ILE A 67 0.97 -5.97 3.49
CA ILE A 67 0.72 -7.41 3.69
C ILE A 67 1.76 -7.97 4.67
N ALA A 68 3.04 -7.71 4.38
CA ALA A 68 4.16 -8.15 5.19
C ALA A 68 5.28 -7.12 5.14
N GLN A 69 6.11 -7.12 6.18
CA GLN A 69 7.32 -6.32 6.24
C GLN A 69 8.40 -7.11 6.94
N SER A 70 9.61 -7.11 6.40
CA SER A 70 10.76 -7.74 7.05
C SER A 70 11.16 -6.96 8.31
N THR A 71 11.95 -7.59 9.18
CA THR A 71 12.67 -6.85 10.22
C THR A 71 13.52 -5.73 9.61
N SER A 72 13.62 -4.62 10.33
CA SER A 72 14.45 -3.49 9.93
C SER A 72 15.90 -3.69 10.36
N THR A 73 16.85 -3.47 9.45
CA THR A 73 18.29 -3.54 9.71
C THR A 73 19.01 -2.33 9.10
N GLN A 74 20.31 -2.18 9.32
CA GLN A 74 21.11 -1.14 8.64
C GLN A 74 21.58 -1.56 7.24
N ASN A 75 21.13 -2.71 6.72
CA ASN A 75 21.48 -3.20 5.39
C ASN A 75 20.48 -2.66 4.36
N GLU A 76 20.93 -1.83 3.41
CA GLU A 76 20.09 -1.26 2.34
C GLU A 76 19.38 -2.32 1.48
N ASN A 77 19.96 -3.52 1.41
CA ASN A 77 19.43 -4.66 0.66
C ASN A 77 18.62 -5.62 1.54
N GLN A 78 18.15 -5.18 2.71
CA GLN A 78 17.37 -6.03 3.63
C GLN A 78 16.12 -6.64 2.97
N MET A 79 15.53 -5.98 1.98
CA MET A 79 14.42 -6.52 1.20
C MET A 79 14.74 -7.87 0.56
N CYS A 80 15.96 -8.01 0.03
CA CYS A 80 16.46 -9.21 -0.65
C CYS A 80 16.99 -10.27 0.33
N ASN A 81 16.94 -9.99 1.63
CA ASN A 81 17.34 -10.93 2.66
C ASN A 81 16.11 -11.75 3.07
N HIS A 82 16.21 -13.08 2.99
CA HIS A 82 15.12 -14.00 3.35
C HIS A 82 14.81 -14.02 4.85
N SER A 83 15.62 -13.37 5.70
CA SER A 83 15.43 -13.36 7.15
C SER A 83 14.53 -12.22 7.63
N GLY A 84 13.84 -12.47 8.75
CA GLY A 84 13.03 -11.47 9.43
C GLY A 84 11.66 -11.20 8.80
N TRP A 85 11.25 -12.00 7.82
CA TRP A 85 9.91 -11.93 7.26
C TRP A 85 8.91 -12.78 8.07
N PRO A 86 7.68 -12.29 8.27
CA PRO A 86 6.65 -13.04 8.96
C PRO A 86 6.13 -14.20 8.11
N ASN A 87 5.82 -15.33 8.76
CA ASN A 87 5.08 -16.45 8.17
C ASN A 87 5.68 -17.01 6.85
N GLY A 88 7.01 -16.99 6.71
CA GLY A 88 7.70 -17.53 5.54
C GLY A 88 7.62 -16.63 4.30
N ALA A 89 7.09 -15.41 4.42
CA ALA A 89 7.15 -14.43 3.36
C ALA A 89 8.61 -14.15 2.96
N SER A 90 8.86 -13.74 1.72
CA SER A 90 10.21 -13.30 1.29
C SER A 90 10.18 -12.68 -0.09
N ILE A 91 11.17 -11.83 -0.37
CA ILE A 91 11.45 -11.33 -1.71
C ILE A 91 12.79 -11.89 -2.17
N THR A 92 12.81 -12.45 -3.37
CA THR A 92 14.04 -12.85 -4.05
C THR A 92 14.41 -11.78 -5.07
N CYS A 93 15.68 -11.38 -5.06
CA CYS A 93 16.21 -10.37 -5.96
C CYS A 93 17.22 -10.97 -6.95
N ASN A 94 17.42 -10.28 -8.07
CA ASN A 94 18.53 -10.56 -8.98
C ASN A 94 19.86 -9.99 -8.44
N SER A 95 20.93 -10.12 -9.24
CA SER A 95 22.27 -9.59 -8.91
C SER A 95 22.33 -8.07 -8.76
N ASN A 96 21.34 -7.34 -9.29
CA ASN A 96 21.23 -5.89 -9.19
C ASN A 96 20.36 -5.46 -7.99
N HIS A 97 19.97 -6.38 -7.11
CA HIS A 97 19.06 -6.15 -5.98
C HIS A 97 17.64 -5.71 -6.40
N GLU A 98 17.23 -6.07 -7.62
CA GLU A 98 15.87 -5.82 -8.11
C GLU A 98 14.99 -7.05 -7.83
N PRO A 99 13.75 -6.88 -7.33
CA PRO A 99 12.83 -7.99 -7.07
C PRO A 99 12.49 -8.77 -8.35
N ILE A 100 12.64 -10.09 -8.30
CA ILE A 100 12.27 -11.00 -9.40
C ILE A 100 11.19 -12.01 -9.03
N SER A 101 11.07 -12.33 -7.74
CA SER A 101 9.99 -13.16 -7.21
C SER A 101 9.73 -12.87 -5.75
N ALA A 102 8.56 -13.29 -5.27
CA ALA A 102 8.20 -13.21 -3.86
C ALA A 102 7.40 -14.45 -3.43
N VAL A 103 7.41 -14.71 -2.14
CA VAL A 103 6.53 -15.67 -1.47
C VAL A 103 5.78 -14.89 -0.41
N ASP A 104 4.45 -14.95 -0.41
CA ASP A 104 3.67 -14.23 0.60
C ASP A 104 3.52 -15.01 1.92
N THR A 105 2.85 -14.38 2.88
CA THR A 105 2.61 -14.94 4.23
C THR A 105 1.76 -16.22 4.28
N ILE A 106 1.17 -16.65 3.17
CA ILE A 106 0.42 -17.92 3.06
C ILE A 106 1.15 -18.95 2.18
N GLY A 107 2.38 -18.65 1.76
CA GLY A 107 3.20 -19.53 0.93
C GLY A 107 2.86 -19.47 -0.57
N GLN A 108 2.11 -18.46 -1.03
CA GLN A 108 1.84 -18.28 -2.46
C GLN A 108 3.08 -17.70 -3.13
N HIS A 109 3.44 -18.28 -4.28
CA HIS A 109 4.55 -17.80 -5.11
C HIS A 109 4.11 -16.75 -6.12
N TRP A 110 4.99 -15.78 -6.34
CA TRP A 110 4.78 -14.65 -7.23
C TRP A 110 5.99 -14.38 -8.11
N THR A 111 5.76 -14.01 -9.37
CA THR A 111 6.79 -13.54 -10.31
C THR A 111 6.70 -12.02 -10.44
N CYS A 112 7.81 -11.32 -10.24
CA CYS A 112 7.86 -9.87 -10.16
C CYS A 112 8.46 -9.24 -11.41
N SER A 113 7.89 -8.11 -11.81
CA SER A 113 8.38 -7.25 -12.89
C SER A 113 8.54 -5.81 -12.38
N PRO A 114 9.58 -5.08 -12.81
CA PRO A 114 9.79 -3.70 -12.41
C PRO A 114 8.57 -2.82 -12.69
N THR A 115 8.32 -1.86 -11.80
CA THR A 115 7.31 -0.82 -12.00
C THR A 115 7.93 0.57 -11.81
N ASN A 116 7.42 1.54 -12.54
CA ASN A 116 7.72 2.97 -12.34
C ASN A 116 6.56 3.71 -11.66
N ASP A 117 5.51 2.99 -11.27
CA ASP A 117 4.39 3.56 -10.52
C ASP A 117 4.85 3.88 -9.10
N GLN A 118 4.61 5.11 -8.66
CA GLN A 118 5.01 5.62 -7.35
C GLN A 118 3.80 5.98 -6.49
N SER A 119 2.60 5.55 -6.87
CA SER A 119 1.32 5.91 -6.22
C SER A 119 1.26 5.47 -4.76
N CYS A 120 1.93 4.37 -4.41
CA CYS A 120 2.06 3.90 -3.03
C CYS A 120 3.38 4.30 -2.36
N ASN A 121 4.18 5.15 -2.99
CA ASN A 121 5.38 5.68 -2.35
C ASN A 121 4.97 6.75 -1.34
N THR A 122 4.59 6.27 -0.15
CA THR A 122 4.20 7.11 0.97
C THR A 122 5.43 7.41 1.81
N GLY A 123 5.57 8.66 2.27
CA GLY A 123 6.69 9.04 3.14
C GLY A 123 6.63 10.49 3.60
N GLY A 124 7.37 10.77 4.66
CA GLY A 124 7.53 12.08 5.29
C GLY A 124 8.84 12.17 6.07
N SER A 125 8.98 13.19 6.92
CA SER A 125 10.15 13.40 7.79
C SER A 125 10.29 12.27 8.82
N GLY A 126 10.80 11.11 8.40
CA GLY A 126 10.92 9.93 9.25
C GLY A 126 11.12 8.66 8.46
N GLY A 127 10.39 8.44 7.36
CA GLY A 127 10.54 7.23 6.55
C GLY A 127 9.72 7.26 5.27
N ARG A 128 10.07 6.36 4.34
CA ARG A 128 9.46 6.26 3.01
C ARG A 128 9.34 4.80 2.57
N PHE A 129 8.19 4.46 2.00
CA PHE A 129 7.99 3.27 1.19
C PHE A 129 8.37 3.56 -0.26
N GLN A 130 9.16 2.68 -0.86
CA GLN A 130 9.51 2.75 -2.27
C GLN A 130 9.12 1.43 -2.94
N VAL A 131 8.08 1.48 -3.77
CA VAL A 131 7.68 0.35 -4.62
C VAL A 131 8.68 0.21 -5.77
N LEU A 132 9.11 -1.03 -6.00
CA LEU A 132 10.12 -1.37 -7.00
C LEU A 132 9.58 -2.32 -8.07
N ALA A 133 8.65 -3.20 -7.71
CA ALA A 133 8.07 -4.17 -8.63
C ALA A 133 6.61 -4.47 -8.33
N CYS A 134 5.90 -4.91 -9.37
CA CYS A 134 4.59 -5.53 -9.30
C CYS A 134 4.74 -7.02 -9.59
N CYS A 135 4.12 -7.85 -8.76
CA CYS A 135 4.23 -9.30 -8.84
C CYS A 135 2.88 -9.93 -9.20
N ASN A 136 2.91 -10.87 -10.14
CA ASN A 136 1.80 -11.71 -10.56
C ASN A 136 1.90 -13.06 -9.88
N ARG A 137 0.76 -13.73 -9.63
CA ARG A 137 0.80 -15.13 -9.18
C ARG A 137 1.52 -15.99 -10.21
N ALA A 138 2.45 -16.80 -9.72
CA ALA A 138 3.16 -17.81 -10.50
C ALA A 138 2.29 -19.05 -10.74
#